data_AF-A0A7C3EMY5-F1
#
_entry.id   AF-A0A7C3EMY5-F1
#
_cell.length_a   1.000
_cell.length_b   1.000
_cell.length_c   1.000
_cell.angle_alpha   90.00
_cell.angle_beta   90.00
_cell.angle_gamma   90.00
#
_symmetry.space_group_name_H-M   'P 1'
#
loop_
_entity.id
_entity.type
_entity.pdbx_description
1 polymer ?
#
loop_
_entity_poly.entity_id
_entity_poly.type
_entity_poly.pdbx_seq_one_letter_code
_entity_poly.pdbx_strand_id
1 'polypeptide(L)'
;MSKIKRDRSSIKVSLPKKKVEKYLKFFNLSSIKKAKENQLKDLFIKIIDDFLTGYLSLDEFSSISNYLWWKGVIMSGKGKVNKKLYNLLQMAGELSFYVRGETKEVRKTALRILDLVFDYYSKFKQQ
;
A
#
# COMPACT_ATOMS: atom_id res chain seq x y z
N MET A 1 -35.47 10.60 -21.16
CA MET A 1 -34.15 10.03 -20.83
C MET A 1 -33.73 10.52 -19.44
N SER A 2 -33.78 9.64 -18.43
CA SER A 2 -33.42 10.00 -17.05
C SER A 2 -31.89 10.14 -16.93
N LYS A 3 -31.41 11.33 -16.55
CA LYS A 3 -30.01 11.57 -16.24
C LYS A 3 -29.69 10.91 -14.90
N ILE A 4 -29.02 9.76 -14.93
CA ILE A 4 -28.43 9.14 -13.74
C ILE A 4 -27.41 10.14 -13.17
N LYS A 5 -27.79 10.86 -12.10
CA LYS A 5 -26.85 11.62 -11.29
C LYS A 5 -25.92 10.60 -10.63
N ARG A 6 -24.71 10.42 -11.17
CA ARG A 6 -23.64 9.71 -10.47
C ARG A 6 -23.27 10.54 -9.25
N ASP A 7 -23.80 10.14 -8.11
CA ASP A 7 -23.42 10.70 -6.82
C ASP A 7 -21.93 10.46 -6.63
N ARG A 8 -21.12 11.54 -6.67
CA ARG A 8 -19.66 11.48 -6.47
C ARG A 8 -19.36 11.33 -4.97
N SER A 9 -19.94 10.31 -4.35
CA SER A 9 -19.63 9.95 -2.98
C SER A 9 -18.16 9.55 -2.90
N SER A 10 -17.38 10.26 -2.08
CA SER A 10 -16.01 9.88 -1.80
C SER A 10 -16.03 8.60 -0.98
N ILE A 11 -15.48 7.50 -1.52
CA ILE A 11 -15.34 6.25 -0.78
C ILE A 11 -14.24 6.47 0.26
N LYS A 12 -14.62 6.65 1.53
CA LYS A 12 -13.68 6.70 2.65
C LYS A 12 -13.29 5.29 3.03
N VAL A 13 -12.13 4.83 2.56
CA VAL A 13 -11.53 3.59 3.04
C VAL A 13 -10.87 3.87 4.39
N SER A 14 -11.39 3.27 5.46
CA SER A 14 -10.80 3.40 6.79
C SER A 14 -9.54 2.53 6.93
N LEU A 15 -8.59 2.97 7.75
CA LEU A 15 -7.41 2.17 8.08
C LEU A 15 -7.82 0.97 8.95
N PRO A 16 -7.50 -0.29 8.58
CA PRO A 16 -7.79 -1.46 9.39
C PRO A 16 -6.85 -1.54 10.61
N LYS A 17 -7.11 -0.72 11.64
CA LYS A 17 -6.25 -0.51 12.82
C LYS A 17 -5.80 -1.81 13.48
N LYS A 18 -6.72 -2.77 13.69
CA LYS A 18 -6.42 -4.07 14.30
C LYS A 18 -5.38 -4.87 13.50
N LYS A 19 -5.42 -4.83 12.16
CA LYS A 19 -4.43 -5.53 11.32
C LYS A 19 -3.08 -4.80 11.35
N VAL A 20 -3.09 -3.47 11.31
CA VAL A 20 -1.86 -2.66 11.49
C VAL A 20 -1.18 -2.95 12.82
N GLU A 21 -1.93 -3.00 13.92
CA GLU A 21 -1.41 -3.35 15.24
C GLU A 21 -0.80 -4.75 15.29
N LYS A 22 -1.42 -5.73 14.59
CA LYS A 22 -0.84 -7.08 14.46
C LYS A 22 0.50 -7.05 13.74
N TYR A 23 0.62 -6.32 12.63
CA TYR A 23 1.91 -6.18 11.94
C TYR A 23 2.96 -5.50 12.81
N LEU A 24 2.60 -4.41 13.49
CA LEU A 24 3.50 -3.72 14.40
C LEU A 24 4.02 -4.66 15.50
N LYS A 25 3.14 -5.45 16.12
CA LYS A 25 3.53 -6.45 17.12
C LYS A 25 4.42 -7.54 16.52
N PHE A 26 4.08 -8.06 15.33
CA PHE A 26 4.87 -9.10 14.66
C PHE A 26 6.32 -8.66 14.41
N PHE A 27 6.54 -7.38 14.06
CA PHE A 27 7.87 -6.82 13.83
C PHE A 27 8.50 -6.13 15.06
N ASN A 28 7.92 -6.30 16.26
CA ASN A 28 8.37 -5.64 17.50
C ASN A 28 8.50 -4.10 17.37
N LEU A 29 7.57 -3.48 16.64
CA LEU A 29 7.51 -2.04 16.42
C LEU A 29 6.45 -1.39 17.31
N SER A 30 6.82 -0.33 18.02
CA SER A 30 5.84 0.51 18.74
C SER A 30 5.09 1.47 17.82
N SER A 31 5.66 1.82 16.66
CA SER A 31 5.00 2.61 15.61
C SER A 31 5.77 2.54 14.30
N ILE A 32 5.09 2.82 13.19
CA ILE A 32 5.73 2.90 11.85
C ILE A 32 6.81 3.98 11.79
N LYS A 33 6.63 5.09 12.51
CA LYS A 33 7.63 6.18 12.55
C LYS A 33 9.00 5.66 13.01
N LYS A 34 9.03 4.70 13.92
CA LYS A 34 10.28 4.14 14.48
C LYS A 34 10.83 2.97 13.67
N ALA A 35 10.18 2.57 12.59
CA ALA A 35 10.64 1.47 11.76
C ALA A 35 11.89 1.87 10.97
N LYS A 36 12.92 1.01 10.99
CA LYS A 36 14.05 1.12 10.07
C LYS A 36 13.60 0.77 8.65
N GLU A 37 14.39 1.17 7.65
CA GLU A 37 14.05 0.89 6.24
C GLU A 37 13.87 -0.62 5.98
N ASN A 38 14.75 -1.48 6.50
CA ASN A 38 14.61 -2.93 6.34
C ASN A 38 13.31 -3.45 6.97
N GLN A 39 12.92 -2.94 8.15
CA GLN A 39 11.66 -3.32 8.79
C GLN A 39 10.45 -2.84 7.99
N LEU A 40 10.51 -1.67 7.36
CA LEU A 40 9.47 -1.20 6.43
C LEU A 40 9.38 -2.08 5.19
N LYS A 41 10.52 -2.51 4.65
CA LYS A 41 10.58 -3.45 3.54
C LYS A 41 9.95 -4.79 3.92
N ASP A 42 10.33 -5.38 5.05
CA ASP A 42 9.82 -6.68 5.49
C ASP A 42 8.32 -6.61 5.79
N LEU A 43 7.88 -5.52 6.41
CA LEU A 43 6.46 -5.27 6.64
C LEU A 43 5.71 -5.09 5.32
N PHE A 44 6.29 -4.41 4.34
CA PHE A 44 5.67 -4.27 3.02
C PHE A 44 5.55 -5.62 2.30
N ILE A 45 6.57 -6.47 2.35
CA ILE A 45 6.53 -7.84 1.81
C ILE A 45 5.43 -8.64 2.51
N LYS A 46 5.31 -8.53 3.84
CA LYS A 46 4.28 -9.25 4.59
C LYS A 46 2.86 -8.82 4.20
N ILE A 47 2.61 -7.53 3.98
CA ILE A 47 1.26 -7.10 3.54
C ILE A 47 0.96 -7.51 2.09
N ILE A 48 1.98 -7.63 1.22
CA ILE A 48 1.78 -8.18 -0.13
C ILE A 48 1.42 -9.67 -0.04
N ASP A 49 2.14 -10.44 0.79
CA ASP A 49 1.84 -11.86 1.05
C ASP A 49 0.40 -12.04 1.55
N ASP A 50 -0.02 -11.22 2.50
CA ASP A 50 -1.36 -11.25 3.07
C ASP A 50 -2.44 -10.79 2.07
N PHE A 51 -2.12 -9.90 1.13
CA PHE A 51 -3.01 -9.57 0.02
C PHE A 51 -3.15 -10.74 -0.97
N LEU A 52 -2.04 -11.36 -1.36
CA LEU A 52 -2.01 -12.50 -2.29
C LEU A 52 -2.72 -13.74 -1.74
N THR A 53 -2.66 -13.96 -0.43
CA THR A 53 -3.35 -15.07 0.25
C THR A 53 -4.81 -14.75 0.60
N GLY A 54 -5.30 -13.55 0.27
CA GLY A 54 -6.67 -13.12 0.52
C GLY A 54 -6.97 -12.69 1.97
N TYR A 55 -5.95 -12.61 2.84
CA TYR A 55 -6.12 -12.09 4.20
C TYR A 55 -6.37 -10.57 4.22
N LEU A 56 -5.84 -9.83 3.25
CA LEU A 56 -6.16 -8.42 3.01
C LEU A 56 -7.04 -8.27 1.77
N SER A 57 -8.09 -7.46 1.88
CA SER A 57 -8.78 -6.95 0.69
C SER A 57 -7.92 -5.90 -0.04
N LEU A 58 -8.28 -5.57 -1.29
CA LEU A 58 -7.65 -4.49 -2.04
C LEU A 58 -7.67 -3.15 -1.30
N ASP A 59 -8.81 -2.80 -0.70
CA ASP A 59 -8.97 -1.54 0.04
C ASP A 59 -8.09 -1.53 1.29
N GLU A 60 -8.01 -2.65 2.01
CA GLU A 60 -7.15 -2.78 3.19
C GLU A 60 -5.67 -2.73 2.82
N PHE A 61 -5.26 -3.44 1.76
CA PHE A 61 -3.90 -3.40 1.23
C PHE A 61 -3.49 -1.97 0.88
N SER A 62 -4.29 -1.28 0.06
CA SER A 62 -4.03 0.12 -0.30
C SER A 62 -4.02 1.05 0.92
N SER A 63 -4.98 0.91 1.83
CA SER A 63 -5.03 1.75 3.03
C SER A 63 -3.80 1.59 3.92
N ILE A 64 -3.33 0.34 4.11
CA ILE A 64 -2.12 0.07 4.88
C ILE A 64 -0.88 0.58 4.15
N SER A 65 -0.73 0.33 2.84
CA SER A 65 0.40 0.84 2.05
C SER A 65 0.50 2.37 2.11
N ASN A 66 -0.62 3.06 1.97
CA ASN A 66 -0.69 4.52 2.10
C ASN A 66 -0.29 4.98 3.52
N TYR A 67 -0.72 4.26 4.56
CA TYR A 67 -0.32 4.54 5.93
C TYR A 67 1.19 4.36 6.16
N LEU A 68 1.79 3.30 5.60
CA LEU A 68 3.23 3.06 5.64
C LEU A 68 4.01 4.17 4.93
N TRP A 69 3.55 4.59 3.75
CA TRP A 69 4.13 5.72 3.03
C TRP A 69 4.09 7.01 3.88
N TRP A 70 2.90 7.43 4.31
CA TRP A 70 2.73 8.66 5.08
C TRP A 70 3.53 8.67 6.39
N LYS A 71 3.53 7.57 7.15
CA LYS A 71 4.21 7.52 8.44
C LYS A 71 5.69 7.19 8.34
N GLY A 72 6.13 6.49 7.28
CA GLY A 72 7.52 6.17 7.02
C GLY A 72 8.30 7.36 6.46
N VAL A 73 7.70 8.15 5.55
CA VAL A 73 8.38 9.29 4.90
C VAL A 73 8.77 10.38 5.91
N ILE A 74 7.91 10.65 6.90
CA ILE A 74 8.05 11.75 7.87
C ILE A 74 9.36 11.67 8.71
N MET A 75 10.04 10.52 8.79
CA MET A 75 11.32 10.39 9.53
C MET A 75 12.57 10.34 8.64
N SER A 76 12.43 10.34 7.32
CA SER A 76 13.57 10.24 6.41
C SER A 76 14.29 11.58 6.14
N GLY A 77 14.02 12.60 6.97
CA GLY A 77 14.43 13.99 6.82
C GLY A 77 15.92 14.32 6.91
N LYS A 78 16.84 13.43 6.49
CA LYS A 78 18.30 13.71 6.33
C LYS A 78 19.12 12.55 5.70
N GLY A 79 18.51 11.48 5.19
CA GLY A 79 19.24 10.30 4.67
C GLY A 79 18.88 9.93 3.23
N LYS A 80 19.72 9.10 2.58
CA LYS A 80 19.42 8.46 1.28
C LYS A 80 18.22 7.53 1.44
N VAL A 81 17.02 8.09 1.31
CA VAL A 81 15.76 7.35 1.29
C VAL A 81 15.77 6.43 0.08
N ASN A 82 15.44 5.15 0.27
CA ASN A 82 15.22 4.25 -0.85
C ASN A 82 13.96 4.63 -1.64
N LYS A 83 14.15 5.56 -2.58
CA LYS A 83 13.08 6.13 -3.42
C LYS A 83 12.21 5.04 -4.05
N LYS A 84 12.78 3.87 -4.37
CA LYS A 84 12.04 2.76 -4.97
C LYS A 84 10.96 2.21 -4.04
N LEU A 85 11.30 1.90 -2.78
CA LEU A 85 10.33 1.38 -1.81
C LEU A 85 9.21 2.40 -1.55
N TYR A 86 9.57 3.66 -1.33
CA TYR A 86 8.59 4.69 -0.99
C TYR A 86 7.64 5.04 -2.14
N ASN A 87 8.15 5.12 -3.37
CA ASN A 87 7.31 5.28 -4.55
C ASN A 87 6.35 4.09 -4.69
N LEU A 88 6.83 2.87 -4.40
CA LEU A 88 5.99 1.68 -4.49
C LEU A 88 4.91 1.64 -3.41
N LEU A 89 5.21 2.06 -2.18
CA LEU A 89 4.21 2.22 -1.12
C LEU A 89 3.14 3.25 -1.49
N GLN A 90 3.54 4.38 -2.08
CA GLN A 90 2.60 5.39 -2.57
C GLN A 90 1.69 4.82 -3.66
N MET A 91 2.27 4.21 -4.69
CA MET A 91 1.52 3.60 -5.79
C MET A 91 0.56 2.50 -5.31
N ALA A 92 1.03 1.60 -4.43
CA ALA A 92 0.18 0.58 -3.81
C ALA A 92 -0.94 1.21 -2.96
N GLY A 93 -0.65 2.35 -2.32
CA GLY A 93 -1.60 3.16 -1.56
C GLY A 93 -2.77 3.70 -2.38
N GLU A 94 -2.54 3.93 -3.68
CA GLU A 94 -3.54 4.45 -4.63
C GLU A 94 -4.17 3.34 -5.48
N LEU A 95 -3.72 2.08 -5.33
CA LEU A 95 -4.15 0.98 -6.20
C LEU A 95 -5.68 0.79 -6.22
N SER A 96 -6.35 0.88 -5.06
CA SER A 96 -7.81 0.77 -4.97
C SER A 96 -8.55 1.84 -5.80
N PHE A 97 -7.98 3.05 -5.92
CA PHE A 97 -8.51 4.10 -6.79
C PHE A 97 -8.35 3.72 -8.27
N TYR A 98 -7.15 3.28 -8.67
CA TYR A 98 -6.87 2.91 -10.06
C TYR A 98 -7.69 1.70 -10.52
N VAL A 99 -7.91 0.71 -9.67
CA VAL A 99 -8.73 -0.47 -9.99
C VAL A 99 -10.19 -0.10 -10.23
N ARG A 100 -10.72 0.88 -9.49
CA ARG A 100 -12.11 1.35 -9.63
C ARG A 100 -12.32 2.37 -10.75
N GLY A 101 -11.25 2.81 -11.42
CA GLY A 101 -11.33 3.80 -12.47
C GLY A 101 -11.96 3.27 -13.76
N GLU A 102 -12.78 4.11 -14.40
CA GLU A 102 -13.53 3.71 -15.59
C GLU A 102 -12.72 3.82 -16.90
N THR A 103 -11.68 4.65 -16.94
CA THR A 103 -10.91 4.89 -18.18
C THR A 103 -9.90 3.78 -18.46
N LYS A 104 -9.53 3.62 -19.73
CA LYS A 104 -8.54 2.63 -20.18
C LYS A 104 -7.16 2.93 -19.59
N GLU A 105 -6.81 4.20 -19.51
CA GLU A 105 -5.54 4.71 -19.00
C GLU A 105 -5.40 4.40 -17.52
N VAL A 106 -6.46 4.63 -16.74
CA VAL A 106 -6.47 4.37 -15.30
C VAL A 106 -6.36 2.87 -15.01
N ARG A 107 -7.04 2.02 -15.79
CA ARG A 107 -6.91 0.55 -15.70
C ARG A 107 -5.51 0.06 -16.09
N LYS A 108 -4.89 0.63 -17.13
CA LYS A 108 -3.50 0.32 -17.49
C LYS A 108 -2.53 0.66 -16.36
N THR A 109 -2.75 1.79 -15.69
CA THR A 109 -1.95 2.17 -14.52
C THR A 109 -2.13 1.17 -13.38
N ALA A 110 -3.36 0.70 -13.10
CA ALA A 110 -3.59 -0.32 -12.08
C ALA A 110 -2.75 -1.59 -12.33
N LEU A 111 -2.76 -2.11 -13.57
CA LEU A 111 -1.97 -3.28 -13.96
C LEU A 111 -0.47 -3.03 -13.77
N ARG A 112 0.03 -1.88 -14.23
CA ARG A 112 1.44 -1.52 -14.05
C ARG A 112 1.84 -1.44 -12.57
N ILE A 113 0.97 -0.94 -11.71
CA ILE A 113 1.23 -0.89 -10.26
C ILE A 113 1.33 -2.33 -9.71
N LEU A 114 0.41 -3.21 -10.08
CA LEU A 114 0.44 -4.62 -9.68
C LEU A 114 1.73 -5.30 -10.14
N ASP A 115 2.14 -5.12 -11.39
CA ASP A 115 3.40 -5.67 -11.93
C ASP A 115 4.59 -5.21 -11.07
N LEU A 116 4.69 -3.91 -10.76
CA LEU A 116 5.78 -3.38 -9.95
C LEU A 116 5.77 -3.92 -8.51
N VAL A 117 4.58 -4.11 -7.93
CA VAL A 117 4.41 -4.70 -6.58
C VAL A 117 4.86 -6.16 -6.59
N PHE A 118 4.45 -6.93 -7.60
CA PHE A 118 4.78 -8.35 -7.70
C PHE A 118 6.24 -8.59 -8.08
N ASP A 119 6.84 -7.74 -8.91
CA ASP A 119 8.27 -7.76 -9.20
C ASP A 119 9.09 -7.51 -7.92
N TYR A 120 8.67 -6.52 -7.12
CA TYR A 120 9.31 -6.23 -5.84
C TYR A 120 9.20 -7.41 -4.89
N TYR A 121 8.00 -7.96 -4.74
CA TYR A 121 7.74 -9.11 -3.89
C TYR A 121 8.55 -10.34 -4.30
N SER A 122 8.54 -10.69 -5.59
CA SER A 122 9.28 -11.84 -6.12
C SER A 122 10.79 -11.71 -5.89
N LYS A 123 11.32 -10.49 -6.04
CA LYS A 123 12.75 -10.21 -5.81
C LYS A 123 13.17 -10.37 -4.34
N PHE A 124 12.28 -10.07 -3.39
CA PHE A 124 12.66 -9.95 -1.99
C PHE A 124 12.05 -11.00 -1.06
N LYS A 125 11.05 -11.79 -1.49
CA LYS A 125 10.52 -12.92 -0.71
C LYS A 125 11.52 -14.08 -0.61
N GLN A 126 12.42 -14.21 -1.59
CA GLN A 126 13.39 -15.31 -1.67
C GLN A 126 14.69 -15.08 -0.86
N GLN A 127 14.76 -13.99 -0.08
CA GLN A 127 15.90 -13.63 0.77
C GLN A 127 15.53 -13.81 2.23
#